data_AF-A0A387BIT1-F1
#
_entry.id   AF-A0A387BIT1-F1
#
_cell.length_a   1.000
_cell.length_b   1.000
_cell.length_c   1.000
_cell.angle_alpha   90.00
_cell.angle_beta   90.00
_cell.angle_gamma   90.00
#
_symmetry.space_group_name_H-M   'P 1'
#
loop_
_entity.id
_entity.type
_entity.pdbx_description
1 polymer ?
#
loop_
_entity_poly.entity_id
_entity_poly.type
_entity_poly.pdbx_seq_one_letter_code
_entity_poly.pdbx_strand_id
1 'polypeptide(L)'
;MPTNNLKRYRTFNGMINYDYFRKNENGKIENTLSETDFKELVISKIAKENSIDWFCLVAHNRDILDEESGTLKPHHIHFVLRFENARTINSVLNSLSKVKISERNISAAQSVASSLLYLTHTTPQAIKEKKTRYEVSELSIFAENHFLNQSEKELWYRNKISGSLGQISKKFDETPLIIDIYKEIQQGFIPTDNNLLNLIKSYRSLYQLSEEEILVFVRKNRKQFQMDRESYIQDYVRTKKSQGKVHNLFYINGSGGIGKSIFSKSLSEKLISLKYSTQDKQDLLFESSSSGKNSDLLNQYELQPISIFDDLNINSFSNTQHFLKLFEKNIVPLIQSRYQNKYFLSEYSFITKSEPIKTFISSIYRLNGVHSEINLKQQILRRFSLIIEIETDKLILKEIKRKPNTTEFEIVISEVIQFDNLTFIELFSSYDTDNTQFKKLHKQREKIIEKIVNEYL
;
A
#
# COMPACT_ATOMS: atom_id res chain seq x y z
N MET A 1 22.24 -35.16 -5.70
CA MET A 1 21.73 -35.65 -4.41
C MET A 1 20.21 -35.54 -4.41
N PRO A 2 19.46 -36.61 -4.14
CA PRO A 2 18.00 -36.52 -4.13
C PRO A 2 17.56 -35.66 -2.94
N THR A 3 16.74 -34.66 -3.22
CA THR A 3 16.17 -33.75 -2.21
C THR A 3 15.34 -34.55 -1.23
N ASN A 4 15.83 -34.69 0.02
CA ASN A 4 15.09 -35.28 1.12
C ASN A 4 13.79 -34.49 1.32
N ASN A 5 12.67 -35.09 0.91
CA ASN A 5 11.34 -34.49 0.96
C ASN A 5 10.79 -34.58 2.40
N LEU A 6 11.32 -33.74 3.30
CA LEU A 6 11.03 -33.74 4.75
C LEU A 6 9.63 -33.21 5.10
N LYS A 7 8.90 -32.61 4.16
CA LYS A 7 7.55 -32.09 4.41
C LYS A 7 6.56 -33.23 4.64
N ARG A 8 5.79 -33.13 5.73
CA ARG A 8 4.79 -34.11 6.13
C ARG A 8 3.39 -33.58 5.87
N TYR A 9 2.51 -34.44 5.35
CA TYR A 9 1.12 -34.13 5.04
C TYR A 9 0.21 -35.23 5.57
N ARG A 10 -1.04 -34.90 5.87
CA ARG A 10 -2.05 -35.90 6.30
C ARG A 10 -2.83 -36.47 5.13
N THR A 11 -3.02 -35.70 4.06
CA THR A 11 -3.87 -36.09 2.92
C THR A 11 -3.04 -36.15 1.65
N PHE A 12 -3.24 -37.19 0.87
CA PHE A 12 -2.56 -37.45 -0.40
C PHE A 12 -3.58 -37.79 -1.47
N ASN A 13 -3.30 -37.38 -2.70
CA ASN A 13 -4.03 -37.80 -3.89
C ASN A 13 -3.05 -38.48 -4.85
N GLY A 14 -3.55 -39.46 -5.60
CA GLY A 14 -2.71 -40.16 -6.55
C GLY A 14 -3.48 -40.99 -7.56
N MET A 15 -2.72 -41.72 -8.38
CA MET A 15 -3.22 -42.56 -9.45
C MET A 15 -2.43 -43.85 -9.59
N ILE A 16 -3.12 -44.95 -9.83
CA ILE A 16 -2.53 -46.27 -10.07
C ILE A 16 -2.95 -46.76 -11.46
N ASN A 17 -1.99 -46.94 -12.37
CA ASN A 17 -2.25 -47.40 -13.74
C ASN A 17 -2.27 -48.93 -13.80
N TYR A 18 -3.31 -49.50 -14.38
CA TYR A 18 -3.47 -50.96 -14.53
C TYR A 18 -2.38 -51.58 -15.41
N ASP A 19 -2.07 -50.94 -16.55
CA ASP A 19 -1.02 -51.43 -17.46
C ASP A 19 0.36 -51.46 -16.82
N TYR A 20 0.67 -50.45 -16.00
CA TYR A 20 1.91 -50.39 -15.25
C TYR A 20 1.95 -51.47 -14.16
N PHE A 21 0.84 -51.65 -13.46
CA PHE A 21 0.71 -52.67 -12.42
C PHE A 21 0.93 -54.09 -12.98
N ARG A 22 0.38 -54.39 -14.16
CA ARG A 22 0.44 -55.71 -14.79
C ARG A 22 1.80 -56.10 -15.32
N LYS A 23 2.69 -55.14 -15.56
CA LYS A 23 4.00 -55.38 -16.14
C LYS A 23 5.09 -55.42 -15.04
N ASN A 24 6.13 -56.21 -15.28
CA ASN A 24 7.35 -56.15 -14.51
C ASN A 24 8.30 -55.05 -15.03
N GLU A 25 9.46 -54.89 -14.41
CA GLU A 25 10.48 -53.89 -14.80
C GLU A 25 10.95 -54.02 -16.25
N ASN A 26 10.84 -55.23 -16.83
CA ASN A 26 11.20 -55.52 -18.22
C ASN A 26 10.02 -55.38 -19.20
N GLY A 27 8.87 -54.87 -18.74
CA GLY A 27 7.67 -54.65 -19.57
C GLY A 27 6.88 -55.91 -19.91
N LYS A 28 7.26 -57.09 -19.39
CA LYS A 28 6.51 -58.34 -19.58
C LYS A 28 5.34 -58.43 -18.62
N ILE A 29 4.23 -58.99 -19.09
CA ILE A 29 3.03 -59.22 -18.27
C ILE A 29 3.39 -60.21 -17.15
N GLU A 30 3.30 -59.75 -15.91
CA GLU A 30 3.54 -60.49 -14.68
C GLU A 30 2.21 -60.83 -13.99
N ASN A 31 1.17 -60.02 -14.23
CA ASN A 31 -0.12 -60.15 -13.57
C ASN A 31 -1.27 -60.19 -14.60
N THR A 32 -2.15 -61.19 -14.45
CA THR A 32 -3.30 -61.47 -15.33
C THR A 32 -4.66 -61.11 -14.71
N LEU A 33 -4.69 -60.43 -13.56
CA LEU A 33 -5.91 -59.97 -12.90
C LEU A 33 -6.76 -59.14 -13.86
N SER A 34 -8.08 -59.31 -13.81
CA SER A 34 -9.01 -58.45 -14.55
C SER A 34 -9.00 -57.01 -14.00
N GLU A 35 -9.58 -56.05 -14.72
CA GLU A 35 -9.74 -54.68 -14.22
C GLU A 35 -10.54 -54.62 -12.91
N THR A 36 -11.57 -55.46 -12.78
CA THR A 36 -12.38 -55.57 -11.57
C THR A 36 -11.56 -56.11 -10.40
N ASP A 37 -10.84 -57.23 -10.61
CA ASP A 37 -10.00 -57.82 -9.56
C ASP A 37 -8.84 -56.89 -9.17
N PHE A 38 -8.36 -56.08 -10.12
CA PHE A 38 -7.36 -55.05 -9.86
C PHE A 38 -7.90 -53.96 -8.92
N LYS A 39 -9.12 -53.46 -9.15
CA LYS A 39 -9.76 -52.50 -8.24
C LYS A 39 -9.91 -53.07 -6.84
N GLU A 40 -10.40 -54.30 -6.73
CA GLU A 40 -10.57 -54.99 -5.44
C GLU A 40 -9.24 -55.22 -4.73
N LEU A 41 -8.19 -55.59 -5.48
CA LEU A 41 -6.84 -55.72 -4.94
C LEU A 41 -6.37 -54.38 -4.35
N VAL A 42 -6.48 -53.28 -5.11
CA VAL A 42 -6.06 -51.95 -4.64
C VAL A 42 -6.81 -51.55 -3.38
N ILE A 43 -8.14 -51.70 -3.36
CA ILE A 43 -8.98 -51.48 -2.18
C ILE A 43 -8.46 -52.29 -0.99
N SER A 44 -8.25 -53.60 -1.19
CA SER A 44 -7.81 -54.50 -0.11
C SER A 44 -6.42 -54.15 0.44
N LYS A 45 -5.52 -53.64 -0.39
CA LYS A 45 -4.17 -53.24 0.04
C LYS A 45 -4.19 -51.93 0.79
N ILE A 46 -4.93 -50.93 0.31
CA ILE A 46 -5.06 -49.64 0.99
C ILE A 46 -5.79 -49.84 2.33
N ALA A 47 -6.88 -50.61 2.37
CA ALA A 47 -7.62 -50.86 3.61
C ALA A 47 -6.83 -51.62 4.68
N LYS A 48 -5.76 -52.34 4.32
CA LYS A 48 -4.86 -53.03 5.26
C LYS A 48 -3.75 -52.13 5.81
N GLU A 49 -3.63 -50.90 5.33
CA GLU A 49 -2.62 -49.96 5.80
C GLU A 49 -3.01 -49.38 7.16
N ASN A 50 -2.11 -49.49 8.13
CA ASN A 50 -2.34 -48.98 9.47
C ASN A 50 -2.37 -47.45 9.51
N SER A 51 -3.21 -46.89 10.38
CA SER A 51 -3.37 -45.45 10.62
C SER A 51 -3.96 -44.66 9.45
N ILE A 52 -4.73 -45.30 8.56
CA ILE A 52 -5.61 -44.57 7.64
C ILE A 52 -6.85 -44.13 8.40
N ASP A 53 -7.13 -42.82 8.35
CA ASP A 53 -8.34 -42.20 8.88
C ASP A 53 -9.52 -42.47 7.90
N TRP A 54 -9.29 -42.23 6.61
CA TRP A 54 -10.21 -42.61 5.54
C TRP A 54 -9.53 -42.63 4.18
N PHE A 55 -10.14 -43.31 3.21
CA PHE A 55 -9.80 -43.17 1.80
C PHE A 55 -11.05 -43.19 0.91
N CYS A 56 -10.93 -42.57 -0.26
CA CYS A 56 -11.92 -42.55 -1.31
C CYS A 56 -11.22 -42.83 -2.64
N LEU A 57 -11.73 -43.77 -3.43
CA LEU A 57 -11.16 -44.12 -4.73
C LEU A 57 -12.22 -44.43 -5.77
N VAL A 58 -11.83 -44.32 -7.04
CA VAL A 58 -12.68 -44.61 -8.20
C VAL A 58 -11.82 -45.17 -9.33
N ALA A 59 -12.39 -46.11 -10.09
CA ALA A 59 -11.74 -46.64 -11.28
C ALA A 59 -12.21 -45.84 -12.49
N HIS A 60 -11.27 -45.19 -13.18
CA HIS A 60 -11.51 -44.48 -14.41
C HIS A 60 -11.26 -45.42 -15.58
N ASN A 61 -12.34 -45.84 -16.21
CA ASN A 61 -12.37 -46.76 -17.36
C ASN A 61 -13.11 -46.19 -18.56
N ARG A 62 -13.63 -44.95 -18.46
CA ARG A 62 -14.40 -44.27 -19.51
C ARG A 62 -13.78 -42.94 -19.91
N ASP A 63 -12.53 -42.69 -19.51
CA ASP A 63 -11.84 -41.45 -19.84
C ASP A 63 -11.36 -41.48 -21.29
N ILE A 64 -11.63 -40.42 -22.05
CA ILE A 64 -11.26 -40.33 -23.46
C ILE A 64 -9.85 -39.74 -23.58
N LEU A 65 -8.97 -40.40 -24.34
CA LEU A 65 -7.61 -39.96 -24.64
C LEU A 65 -7.60 -38.99 -25.82
N ASP A 66 -8.33 -39.33 -26.88
CA ASP A 66 -8.47 -38.55 -28.10
C ASP A 66 -9.96 -38.45 -28.48
N GLU A 67 -10.47 -37.22 -28.50
CA GLU A 67 -11.88 -36.92 -28.78
C GLU A 67 -12.27 -37.25 -30.23
N GLU A 68 -11.32 -37.20 -31.18
CA GLU A 68 -11.60 -37.47 -32.60
C GLU A 68 -11.76 -38.96 -32.88
N SER A 69 -10.89 -39.79 -32.29
CA SER A 69 -10.94 -41.25 -32.46
C SER A 69 -11.83 -41.98 -31.45
N GLY A 70 -12.21 -41.32 -30.36
CA GLY A 70 -12.94 -41.94 -29.25
C GLY A 70 -12.11 -42.97 -28.47
N THR A 71 -10.79 -42.96 -28.63
CA THR A 71 -9.90 -43.91 -27.94
C THR A 71 -9.90 -43.63 -26.44
N LEU A 72 -10.03 -44.69 -25.65
CA LEU A 72 -10.04 -44.59 -24.19
C LEU A 72 -8.62 -44.53 -23.64
N LYS A 73 -8.45 -43.79 -22.55
CA LYS A 73 -7.24 -43.84 -21.72
C LYS A 73 -7.10 -45.22 -21.09
N PRO A 74 -5.86 -45.66 -20.82
CA PRO A 74 -5.63 -46.88 -20.04
C PRO A 74 -6.38 -46.85 -18.71
N HIS A 75 -6.92 -47.99 -18.31
CA HIS A 75 -7.61 -48.13 -17.04
C HIS A 75 -6.72 -47.70 -15.87
N HIS A 76 -7.22 -46.81 -15.01
CA HIS A 76 -6.47 -46.31 -13.87
C HIS A 76 -7.38 -46.01 -12.68
N ILE A 77 -6.83 -46.10 -11.47
CA ILE A 77 -7.55 -45.82 -10.24
C ILE A 77 -7.04 -44.52 -9.66
N HIS A 78 -7.92 -43.54 -9.52
CA HIS A 78 -7.64 -42.34 -8.73
C HIS A 78 -8.05 -42.56 -7.28
N PHE A 79 -7.25 -42.05 -6.35
CA PHE A 79 -7.53 -42.13 -4.93
C PHE A 79 -7.21 -40.82 -4.21
N VAL A 80 -7.93 -40.59 -3.12
CA VAL A 80 -7.61 -39.62 -2.08
C VAL A 80 -7.60 -40.38 -0.77
N LEU A 81 -6.50 -40.32 -0.05
CA LEU A 81 -6.37 -40.98 1.25
C LEU A 81 -5.86 -40.01 2.29
N ARG A 82 -6.29 -40.23 3.54
CA ARG A 82 -5.87 -39.44 4.69
C ARG A 82 -5.38 -40.37 5.81
N PHE A 83 -4.24 -40.04 6.37
CA PHE A 83 -3.70 -40.70 7.54
C PHE A 83 -4.10 -39.96 8.82
N GLU A 84 -4.22 -40.72 9.91
CA GLU A 84 -4.36 -40.18 11.27
C GLU A 84 -3.22 -39.22 11.61
N ASN A 85 -1.99 -39.56 11.25
CA ASN A 85 -0.80 -38.75 11.51
C ASN A 85 -0.11 -38.32 10.20
N ALA A 86 0.50 -37.13 10.19
CA ALA A 86 1.16 -36.61 9.00
C ALA A 86 2.36 -37.49 8.59
N ARG A 87 2.47 -37.84 7.30
CA ARG A 87 3.54 -38.70 6.74
C ARG A 87 4.28 -37.97 5.62
N THR A 88 5.49 -38.42 5.28
CA THR A 88 6.20 -37.94 4.07
C THR A 88 5.72 -38.75 2.85
N ILE A 89 5.87 -38.20 1.63
CA ILE A 89 5.49 -38.90 0.40
C ILE A 89 6.20 -40.26 0.29
N ASN A 90 7.51 -40.32 0.60
CA ASN A 90 8.28 -41.56 0.56
C ASN A 90 7.74 -42.61 1.55
N SER A 91 7.30 -42.20 2.74
CA SER A 91 6.69 -43.11 3.70
C SER A 91 5.38 -43.71 3.16
N VAL A 92 4.58 -42.93 2.43
CA VAL A 92 3.33 -43.41 1.81
C VAL A 92 3.61 -44.33 0.62
N LEU A 93 4.61 -44.00 -0.22
CA LEU A 93 5.03 -44.87 -1.33
C LEU A 93 5.51 -46.23 -0.83
N ASN A 94 6.31 -46.26 0.24
CA ASN A 94 6.80 -47.50 0.83
C ASN A 94 5.66 -48.35 1.38
N SER A 95 4.70 -47.73 2.07
CA SER A 95 3.56 -48.43 2.65
C SER A 95 2.61 -49.00 1.58
N LEU A 96 2.47 -48.30 0.46
CA LEU A 96 1.66 -48.70 -0.69
C LEU A 96 2.46 -49.39 -1.82
N SER A 97 3.68 -49.87 -1.54
CA SER A 97 4.56 -50.50 -2.54
C SER A 97 3.92 -51.67 -3.30
N LYS A 98 3.03 -52.42 -2.63
CA LYS A 98 2.31 -53.59 -3.20
C LYS A 98 1.32 -53.23 -4.32
N VAL A 99 0.95 -51.96 -4.47
CA VAL A 99 0.08 -51.49 -5.56
C VAL A 99 0.87 -50.73 -6.63
N LYS A 100 2.21 -50.79 -6.62
CA LYS A 100 3.12 -50.27 -7.65
C LYS A 100 2.85 -48.80 -8.04
N ILE A 101 2.76 -47.89 -7.07
CA ILE A 101 2.57 -46.44 -7.31
C ILE A 101 3.92 -45.79 -7.65
N SER A 102 3.98 -45.01 -8.72
CA SER A 102 5.14 -44.18 -9.04
C SER A 102 5.14 -42.89 -8.21
N GLU A 103 6.32 -42.40 -7.84
CA GLU A 103 6.49 -41.10 -7.16
C GLU A 103 5.84 -39.94 -7.93
N ARG A 104 5.81 -40.01 -9.27
CA ARG A 104 5.17 -38.98 -10.12
C ARG A 104 3.64 -38.98 -10.04
N ASN A 105 3.06 -40.07 -9.56
CA ASN A 105 1.61 -40.27 -9.51
C ASN A 105 1.04 -40.12 -8.10
N ILE A 106 1.80 -39.51 -7.18
CA ILE A 106 1.32 -39.18 -5.84
C ILE A 106 1.74 -37.76 -5.46
N SER A 107 0.81 -37.03 -4.85
CA SER A 107 1.08 -35.69 -4.33
C SER A 107 0.36 -35.48 -3.00
N ALA A 108 0.83 -34.50 -2.24
CA ALA A 108 0.09 -34.00 -1.09
C ALA A 108 -1.14 -33.21 -1.57
N ALA A 109 -2.31 -33.51 -1.02
CA ALA A 109 -3.54 -32.82 -1.39
C ALA A 109 -3.57 -31.42 -0.76
N GLN A 110 -3.72 -30.38 -1.57
CA GLN A 110 -3.88 -28.99 -1.09
C GLN A 110 -5.29 -28.73 -0.54
N SER A 111 -6.31 -29.34 -1.16
CA SER A 111 -7.70 -29.25 -0.74
C SER A 111 -8.35 -30.62 -0.86
N VAL A 112 -8.98 -31.09 0.22
CA VAL A 112 -9.73 -32.35 0.23
C VAL A 112 -10.88 -32.30 -0.78
N ALA A 113 -11.64 -31.21 -0.76
CA ALA A 113 -12.80 -31.06 -1.63
C ALA A 113 -12.42 -31.02 -3.11
N SER A 114 -11.39 -30.25 -3.49
CA SER A 114 -10.93 -30.22 -4.88
C SER A 114 -10.47 -31.60 -5.36
N SER A 115 -9.73 -32.32 -4.51
CA SER A 115 -9.30 -33.68 -4.82
C SER A 115 -10.48 -34.66 -4.97
N LEU A 116 -11.52 -34.55 -4.14
CA LEU A 116 -12.71 -35.40 -4.24
C LEU A 116 -13.59 -35.05 -5.45
N LEU A 117 -13.73 -33.76 -5.79
CA LEU A 117 -14.40 -33.32 -7.02
C LEU A 117 -13.65 -33.78 -8.27
N TYR A 118 -12.32 -33.89 -8.19
CA TYR A 118 -11.51 -34.40 -9.28
C TYR A 118 -11.79 -35.89 -9.55
N LEU A 119 -12.00 -36.70 -8.51
CA LEU A 119 -12.37 -38.12 -8.67
C LEU A 119 -13.63 -38.31 -9.53
N THR A 120 -14.60 -37.40 -9.42
CA THR A 120 -15.86 -37.48 -10.17
C THR A 120 -15.87 -36.62 -11.44
N HIS A 121 -14.76 -35.96 -11.77
CA HIS A 121 -14.65 -34.97 -12.84
C HIS A 121 -15.69 -33.83 -12.75
N THR A 122 -15.99 -33.38 -11.53
CA THR A 122 -16.92 -32.28 -11.26
C THR A 122 -16.23 -30.96 -10.91
N THR A 123 -14.90 -30.89 -11.05
CA THR A 123 -14.17 -29.61 -10.96
C THR A 123 -14.49 -28.70 -12.15
N PRO A 124 -14.44 -27.36 -12.00
CA PRO A 124 -14.70 -26.44 -13.11
C PRO A 124 -13.81 -26.70 -14.34
N GLN A 125 -12.54 -27.06 -14.11
CA GLN A 125 -11.60 -27.38 -15.18
C GLN A 125 -11.97 -28.70 -15.89
N ALA A 126 -12.30 -29.76 -15.16
CA ALA A 126 -12.70 -31.04 -15.77
C ALA A 126 -14.01 -30.91 -16.58
N ILE A 127 -14.95 -30.08 -16.11
CA ILE A 127 -16.18 -29.75 -16.84
C ILE A 127 -15.86 -28.97 -18.12
N LYS A 128 -14.96 -27.98 -18.04
CA LYS A 128 -14.50 -27.22 -19.21
C LYS A 128 -13.79 -28.10 -20.24
N GLU A 129 -13.02 -29.07 -19.77
CA GLU A 129 -12.34 -30.11 -20.57
C GLU A 129 -13.29 -31.24 -21.00
N LYS A 130 -14.59 -31.15 -20.72
CA LYS A 130 -15.62 -32.13 -21.09
C LYS A 130 -15.27 -33.58 -20.67
N LYS A 131 -14.53 -33.74 -19.58
CA LYS A 131 -14.16 -35.06 -19.06
C LYS A 131 -15.40 -35.88 -18.66
N THR A 132 -15.33 -37.19 -18.87
CA THR A 132 -16.39 -38.13 -18.48
C THR A 132 -16.68 -38.01 -16.99
N ARG A 133 -17.93 -37.74 -16.62
CA ARG A 133 -18.32 -37.65 -15.21
C ARG A 133 -18.53 -39.05 -14.60
N TYR A 134 -18.17 -39.18 -13.34
CA TYR A 134 -18.43 -40.37 -12.52
C TYR A 134 -19.37 -40.00 -11.38
N GLU A 135 -20.20 -40.95 -10.99
CA GLU A 135 -21.19 -40.79 -9.92
C GLU A 135 -20.62 -41.16 -8.55
N VAL A 136 -21.17 -40.57 -7.49
CA VAL A 136 -20.74 -40.85 -6.11
C VAL A 136 -20.96 -42.32 -5.74
N SER A 137 -21.96 -42.99 -6.36
CA SER A 137 -22.18 -44.43 -6.21
C SER A 137 -20.98 -45.28 -6.63
N GLU A 138 -20.19 -44.81 -7.60
CA GLU A 138 -19.04 -45.51 -8.17
C GLU A 138 -17.78 -45.42 -7.28
N LEU A 139 -17.80 -44.50 -6.31
CA LEU A 139 -16.73 -44.33 -5.33
C LEU A 139 -16.69 -45.49 -4.34
N SER A 140 -15.50 -45.98 -4.04
CA SER A 140 -15.24 -46.86 -2.90
C SER A 140 -14.71 -46.01 -1.76
N ILE A 141 -15.49 -45.88 -0.69
CA ILE A 141 -15.18 -45.03 0.46
C ILE A 141 -15.06 -45.90 1.71
N PHE A 142 -13.90 -45.81 2.37
CA PHE A 142 -13.67 -46.37 3.70
C PHE A 142 -13.47 -45.22 4.67
N ALA A 143 -14.32 -45.16 5.69
CA ALA A 143 -14.26 -44.17 6.75
C ALA A 143 -14.89 -44.79 8.01
N GLU A 144 -14.57 -44.28 9.19
CA GLU A 144 -15.18 -44.78 10.44
C GLU A 144 -15.04 -46.30 10.60
N ASN A 145 -13.89 -46.83 10.19
CA ASN A 145 -13.52 -48.25 10.23
C ASN A 145 -14.41 -49.22 9.45
N HIS A 146 -15.20 -48.75 8.47
CA HIS A 146 -15.98 -49.62 7.59
C HIS A 146 -16.10 -49.03 6.16
N PHE A 147 -16.59 -49.85 5.22
CA PHE A 147 -16.95 -49.38 3.89
C PHE A 147 -18.35 -48.79 3.90
N LEU A 148 -18.48 -47.57 3.41
CA LEU A 148 -19.76 -46.84 3.41
C LEU A 148 -20.75 -47.44 2.38
N ASN A 149 -22.01 -47.57 2.79
CA ASN A 149 -23.12 -47.90 1.91
C ASN A 149 -23.54 -46.71 1.04
N GLN A 150 -24.49 -46.90 0.11
CA GLN A 150 -24.85 -45.88 -0.87
C GLN A 150 -25.35 -44.56 -0.25
N SER A 151 -26.17 -44.62 0.79
CA SER A 151 -26.70 -43.43 1.47
C SER A 151 -25.61 -42.71 2.27
N GLU A 152 -24.73 -43.47 2.91
CA GLU A 152 -23.57 -42.94 3.65
C GLU A 152 -22.56 -42.26 2.71
N LYS A 153 -22.29 -42.85 1.54
CA LYS A 153 -21.38 -42.28 0.54
C LYS A 153 -21.79 -40.87 0.12
N GLU A 154 -23.07 -40.69 -0.23
CA GLU A 154 -23.62 -39.40 -0.62
C GLU A 154 -23.46 -38.35 0.48
N LEU A 155 -23.88 -38.68 1.71
CA LEU A 155 -23.79 -37.77 2.84
C LEU A 155 -22.33 -37.42 3.17
N TRP A 156 -21.46 -38.42 3.24
CA TRP A 156 -20.04 -38.23 3.51
C TRP A 156 -19.38 -37.36 2.43
N TYR A 157 -19.62 -37.66 1.15
CA TYR A 157 -19.05 -36.94 0.02
C TYR A 157 -19.49 -35.47 0.04
N ARG A 158 -20.80 -35.22 0.19
CA ARG A 158 -21.37 -33.86 0.31
C ARG A 158 -20.75 -33.09 1.45
N ASN A 159 -20.60 -33.69 2.63
CA ASN A 159 -19.98 -33.04 3.79
C ASN A 159 -18.50 -32.69 3.56
N LYS A 160 -17.74 -33.56 2.86
CA LYS A 160 -16.32 -33.29 2.58
C LYS A 160 -16.14 -32.21 1.51
N ILE A 161 -17.00 -32.15 0.50
CA ILE A 161 -16.93 -31.08 -0.52
C ILE A 161 -17.53 -29.76 0.01
N SER A 162 -18.56 -29.82 0.86
CA SER A 162 -19.21 -28.64 1.46
C SER A 162 -18.35 -27.96 2.52
N GLY A 163 -17.37 -28.66 3.10
CA GLY A 163 -16.31 -28.04 3.91
C GLY A 163 -15.55 -26.91 3.19
N SER A 164 -15.71 -26.81 1.85
CA SER A 164 -15.23 -25.66 1.06
C SER A 164 -16.23 -24.50 0.99
N LEU A 165 -17.54 -24.73 1.16
CA LEU A 165 -18.54 -23.66 1.19
C LEU A 165 -18.36 -22.76 2.42
N GLY A 166 -17.83 -23.29 3.53
CA GLY A 166 -17.47 -22.50 4.72
C GLY A 166 -16.22 -21.62 4.57
N GLN A 167 -15.42 -21.82 3.51
CA GLN A 167 -14.26 -20.97 3.18
C GLN A 167 -14.45 -20.15 1.90
N ILE A 168 -15.56 -20.35 1.20
CA ILE A 168 -16.09 -19.37 0.25
C ILE A 168 -16.98 -18.42 1.06
N SER A 169 -16.40 -17.68 2.01
CA SER A 169 -16.82 -16.28 2.03
C SER A 169 -16.53 -15.80 0.60
N LYS A 170 -17.48 -15.11 -0.04
CA LYS A 170 -17.15 -14.39 -1.27
C LYS A 170 -16.03 -13.43 -0.87
N LYS A 171 -14.77 -13.86 -1.01
CA LYS A 171 -13.61 -13.00 -0.82
C LYS A 171 -13.84 -11.93 -1.85
N PHE A 172 -14.06 -10.72 -1.38
CA PHE A 172 -14.08 -9.54 -2.21
C PHE A 172 -12.88 -9.63 -3.17
N ASP A 173 -13.14 -9.47 -4.47
CA ASP A 173 -12.05 -9.36 -5.43
C ASP A 173 -11.29 -8.09 -5.08
N GLU A 174 -10.11 -8.25 -4.49
CA GLU A 174 -9.27 -7.14 -4.05
C GLU A 174 -8.74 -6.31 -5.23
N THR A 175 -8.73 -6.88 -6.45
CA THR A 175 -8.09 -6.30 -7.62
C THR A 175 -8.61 -4.90 -7.98
N PRO A 176 -9.93 -4.65 -8.10
CA PRO A 176 -10.45 -3.30 -8.36
C PRO A 176 -10.02 -2.26 -7.33
N LEU A 177 -10.06 -2.59 -6.03
CA LEU A 177 -9.65 -1.66 -4.97
C LEU A 177 -8.15 -1.36 -5.03
N ILE A 178 -7.31 -2.35 -5.33
CA ILE A 178 -5.87 -2.12 -5.54
C ILE A 178 -5.65 -1.15 -6.71
N ILE A 179 -6.37 -1.32 -7.82
CA ILE A 179 -6.27 -0.44 -8.98
C ILE A 179 -6.72 0.98 -8.65
N ASP A 180 -7.81 1.14 -7.90
CA ASP A 180 -8.29 2.47 -7.53
C ASP A 180 -7.32 3.18 -6.58
N ILE A 181 -6.77 2.49 -5.58
CA ILE A 181 -5.71 3.06 -4.72
C ILE A 181 -4.48 3.43 -5.55
N TYR A 182 -4.09 2.59 -6.50
CA TYR A 182 -2.98 2.91 -7.39
C TYR A 182 -3.25 4.18 -8.22
N LYS A 183 -4.48 4.38 -8.72
CA LYS A 183 -4.85 5.62 -9.43
C LYS A 183 -4.77 6.84 -8.53
N GLU A 184 -5.23 6.75 -7.28
CA GLU A 184 -5.11 7.85 -6.30
C GLU A 184 -3.63 8.23 -6.12
N ILE A 185 -2.75 7.23 -6.00
CA ILE A 185 -1.30 7.45 -5.90
C ILE A 185 -0.77 8.19 -7.14
N GLN A 186 -1.15 7.74 -8.35
CA GLN A 186 -0.74 8.39 -9.60
C GLN A 186 -1.31 9.80 -9.77
N GLN A 187 -2.42 10.13 -9.11
CA GLN A 187 -3.02 11.47 -9.06
C GLN A 187 -2.41 12.36 -7.98
N GLY A 188 -1.46 11.84 -7.20
CA GLY A 188 -0.69 12.60 -6.23
C GLY A 188 -1.04 12.37 -4.78
N PHE A 189 -1.85 11.35 -4.47
CA PHE A 189 -1.97 10.87 -3.10
C PHE A 189 -0.67 10.19 -2.65
N ILE A 190 -0.07 10.64 -1.56
CA ILE A 190 1.16 10.05 -1.02
C ILE A 190 0.78 9.18 0.19
N PRO A 191 0.72 7.83 0.05
CA PRO A 191 0.20 6.99 1.12
C PRO A 191 1.18 6.90 2.30
N THR A 192 0.69 7.18 3.49
CA THR A 192 1.29 6.87 4.79
C THR A 192 0.46 5.78 5.46
N ASP A 193 0.97 5.12 6.50
CA ASP A 193 0.18 4.11 7.22
C ASP A 193 -1.12 4.69 7.81
N ASN A 194 -1.11 5.98 8.17
CA ASN A 194 -2.25 6.67 8.75
C ASN A 194 -3.30 7.04 7.69
N ASN A 195 -2.87 7.66 6.59
CA ASN A 195 -3.81 8.14 5.58
C ASN A 195 -4.34 7.01 4.68
N LEU A 196 -3.58 5.93 4.49
CA LEU A 196 -3.97 4.82 3.62
C LEU A 196 -5.20 4.11 4.18
N LEU A 197 -5.28 3.99 5.51
CA LEU A 197 -6.45 3.45 6.18
C LEU A 197 -7.67 4.35 5.96
N ASN A 198 -7.52 5.66 6.05
CA ASN A 198 -8.61 6.62 5.81
C ASN A 198 -9.07 6.57 4.36
N LEU A 199 -8.15 6.51 3.40
CA LEU A 199 -8.45 6.34 1.98
C LEU A 199 -9.24 5.04 1.76
N ILE A 200 -8.78 3.90 2.27
CA ILE A 200 -9.47 2.63 2.06
C ILE A 200 -10.85 2.62 2.75
N LYS A 201 -10.99 3.31 3.88
CA LYS A 201 -12.29 3.50 4.53
C LYS A 201 -13.27 4.32 3.69
N SER A 202 -12.80 5.28 2.87
CA SER A 202 -13.68 6.03 1.96
C SER A 202 -14.31 5.11 0.89
N TYR A 203 -13.59 4.05 0.53
CA TYR A 203 -14.01 3.01 -0.42
C TYR A 203 -14.93 1.94 0.20
N ARG A 204 -15.17 1.99 1.51
CA ARG A 204 -15.97 0.98 2.25
C ARG A 204 -17.35 0.74 1.65
N SER A 205 -18.10 1.80 1.38
CA SER A 205 -19.47 1.71 0.85
C SER A 205 -19.49 1.20 -0.59
N LEU A 206 -18.51 1.59 -1.40
CA LEU A 206 -18.40 1.19 -2.81
C LEU A 206 -18.15 -0.32 -2.93
N TYR A 207 -17.28 -0.85 -2.07
CA TYR A 207 -16.85 -2.25 -2.10
C TYR A 207 -17.52 -3.15 -1.04
N GLN A 208 -18.46 -2.60 -0.27
CA GLN A 208 -19.23 -3.33 0.76
C GLN A 208 -18.34 -4.03 1.80
N LEU A 209 -17.27 -3.37 2.22
CA LEU A 209 -16.25 -3.95 3.12
C LEU A 209 -16.63 -3.82 4.61
N SER A 210 -16.29 -4.85 5.40
CA SER A 210 -16.25 -4.76 6.86
C SER A 210 -14.98 -4.06 7.36
N GLU A 211 -14.97 -3.61 8.62
CA GLU A 211 -13.75 -3.04 9.23
C GLU A 211 -12.62 -4.09 9.32
N GLU A 212 -12.94 -5.35 9.60
CA GLU A 212 -11.96 -6.43 9.63
C GLU A 212 -11.36 -6.70 8.24
N GLU A 213 -12.18 -6.67 7.20
CA GLU A 213 -11.72 -6.84 5.81
C GLU A 213 -10.77 -5.73 5.39
N ILE A 214 -11.08 -4.47 5.76
CA ILE A 214 -10.20 -3.32 5.54
C ILE A 214 -8.85 -3.52 6.24
N LEU A 215 -8.84 -3.91 7.51
CA LEU A 215 -7.60 -4.12 8.27
C LEU A 215 -6.74 -5.26 7.69
N VAL A 216 -7.38 -6.35 7.26
CA VAL A 216 -6.68 -7.48 6.60
C VAL A 216 -6.13 -7.04 5.25
N PHE A 217 -6.92 -6.32 4.44
CA PHE A 217 -6.50 -5.81 3.14
C PHE A 217 -5.29 -4.88 3.25
N VAL A 218 -5.32 -3.90 4.17
CA VAL A 218 -4.21 -2.99 4.42
C VAL A 218 -2.96 -3.76 4.80
N ARG A 219 -3.05 -4.68 5.77
CA ARG A 219 -1.90 -5.47 6.24
C ARG A 219 -1.29 -6.33 5.13
N LYS A 220 -2.13 -6.94 4.30
CA LYS A 220 -1.71 -7.81 3.19
C LYS A 220 -1.02 -7.02 2.09
N ASN A 221 -1.55 -5.86 1.71
CA ASN A 221 -1.10 -5.08 0.55
C ASN A 221 -0.14 -3.94 0.90
N ARG A 222 0.18 -3.71 2.19
CA ARG A 222 1.05 -2.63 2.68
C ARG A 222 2.36 -2.47 1.90
N LYS A 223 3.06 -3.58 1.66
CA LYS A 223 4.35 -3.54 0.95
C LYS A 223 4.20 -3.09 -0.50
N GLN A 224 3.12 -3.48 -1.17
CA GLN A 224 2.85 -3.05 -2.54
C GLN A 224 2.61 -1.54 -2.59
N PHE A 225 1.77 -1.00 -1.71
CA PHE A 225 1.50 0.44 -1.67
C PHE A 225 2.74 1.28 -1.29
N GLN A 226 3.65 0.74 -0.48
CA GLN A 226 4.95 1.36 -0.24
C GLN A 226 5.80 1.43 -1.51
N MET A 227 5.85 0.35 -2.29
CA MET A 227 6.57 0.33 -3.58
C MET A 227 5.91 1.29 -4.60
N ASP A 228 4.58 1.33 -4.67
CA ASP A 228 3.85 2.22 -5.57
C ASP A 228 4.11 3.69 -5.23
N ARG A 229 4.14 4.02 -3.93
CA ARG A 229 4.54 5.35 -3.43
C ARG A 229 5.97 5.70 -3.84
N GLU A 230 6.92 4.80 -3.62
CA GLU A 230 8.31 5.04 -3.97
C GLU A 230 8.47 5.28 -5.48
N SER A 231 7.80 4.47 -6.31
CA SER A 231 7.77 4.65 -7.76
C SER A 231 7.19 6.01 -8.14
N TYR A 232 6.02 6.37 -7.59
CA TYR A 232 5.39 7.66 -7.84
C TYR A 232 6.30 8.83 -7.45
N ILE A 233 6.95 8.77 -6.27
CA ILE A 233 7.86 9.81 -5.81
C ILE A 233 9.06 9.96 -6.77
N GLN A 234 9.63 8.86 -7.24
CA GLN A 234 10.74 8.89 -8.18
C GLN A 234 10.34 9.56 -9.51
N ASP A 235 9.18 9.21 -10.05
CA ASP A 235 8.64 9.79 -11.28
C ASP A 235 8.25 11.26 -11.11
N TYR A 236 7.66 11.61 -9.97
CA TYR A 236 7.32 12.98 -9.60
C TYR A 236 8.58 13.85 -9.52
N VAL A 237 9.62 13.39 -8.83
CA VAL A 237 10.91 14.09 -8.74
C VAL A 237 11.55 14.23 -10.12
N ARG A 238 11.54 13.18 -10.94
CA ARG A 238 12.07 13.21 -12.31
C ARG A 238 11.35 14.25 -13.17
N THR A 239 10.03 14.29 -13.08
CA THR A 239 9.17 15.24 -13.80
C THR A 239 9.43 16.67 -13.33
N LYS A 240 9.51 16.92 -12.02
CA LYS A 240 9.84 18.26 -11.49
C LYS A 240 11.28 18.68 -11.81
N LYS A 241 12.22 17.74 -11.95
CA LYS A 241 13.58 18.07 -12.42
C LYS A 241 13.61 18.51 -13.88
N SER A 242 12.77 17.95 -14.75
CA SER A 242 12.71 18.34 -16.16
C SER A 242 11.88 19.61 -16.40
N GLN A 243 10.75 19.76 -15.70
CA GLN A 243 9.85 20.91 -15.85
C GLN A 243 10.28 22.11 -14.99
N GLY A 244 11.11 21.88 -13.98
CA GLY A 244 11.31 22.81 -12.89
C GLY A 244 10.25 22.65 -11.81
N LYS A 245 10.54 23.18 -10.62
CA LYS A 245 9.53 23.40 -9.58
C LYS A 245 9.06 24.84 -9.59
N VAL A 246 7.94 25.12 -8.93
CA VAL A 246 7.54 26.48 -8.57
C VAL A 246 7.60 26.55 -7.06
N HIS A 247 8.30 27.54 -6.53
CA HIS A 247 8.44 27.70 -5.09
C HIS A 247 8.31 29.15 -4.67
N ASN A 248 7.42 29.40 -3.72
CA ASN A 248 7.13 30.70 -3.15
C ASN A 248 7.48 30.72 -1.67
N LEU A 249 8.44 31.56 -1.32
CA LEU A 249 8.87 31.78 0.07
C LEU A 249 8.23 33.06 0.61
N PHE A 250 7.53 32.93 1.74
CA PHE A 250 6.85 33.98 2.45
C PHE A 250 7.56 34.24 3.78
N TYR A 251 7.83 35.50 4.09
CA TYR A 251 8.39 35.89 5.38
C TYR A 251 7.37 36.68 6.19
N ILE A 252 6.98 36.15 7.33
CA ILE A 252 5.96 36.75 8.20
C ILE A 252 6.65 37.24 9.48
N ASN A 253 6.71 38.56 9.67
CA ASN A 253 7.33 39.16 10.85
C ASN A 253 6.39 40.05 11.66
N GLY A 254 6.77 40.33 12.90
CA GLY A 254 5.98 41.12 13.84
C GLY A 254 6.29 40.78 15.30
N SER A 255 5.83 41.61 16.23
CA SER A 255 6.10 41.46 17.68
C SER A 255 5.73 40.08 18.23
N GLY A 256 6.34 39.69 19.36
CA GLY A 256 5.97 38.46 20.07
C GLY A 256 4.48 38.45 20.42
N GLY A 257 3.83 37.29 20.33
CA GLY A 257 2.40 37.15 20.67
C GLY A 257 1.40 37.67 19.63
N ILE A 258 1.82 38.31 18.54
CA ILE A 258 0.92 38.93 17.55
C ILE A 258 0.20 37.95 16.59
N GLY A 259 0.35 36.64 16.80
CA GLY A 259 -0.37 35.63 16.01
C GLY A 259 0.28 35.19 14.68
N LYS A 260 1.58 35.45 14.45
CA LYS A 260 2.30 35.05 13.21
C LYS A 260 2.13 33.57 12.84
N SER A 261 2.34 32.68 13.80
CA SER A 261 2.26 31.23 13.59
C SER A 261 0.84 30.76 13.27
N ILE A 262 -0.17 31.38 13.89
CA ILE A 262 -1.58 31.15 13.52
C ILE A 262 -1.84 31.66 12.11
N PHE A 263 -1.38 32.87 11.78
CA PHE A 263 -1.59 33.45 10.48
C PHE A 263 -0.98 32.62 9.34
N SER A 264 0.25 32.10 9.52
CA SER A 264 0.84 31.15 8.56
C SER A 264 0.02 29.87 8.43
N LYS A 265 -0.56 29.36 9.53
CA LYS A 265 -1.41 28.18 9.51
C LYS A 265 -2.71 28.45 8.76
N SER A 266 -3.37 29.59 8.98
CA SER A 266 -4.61 29.94 8.29
C SER A 266 -4.40 30.19 6.78
N LEU A 267 -3.29 30.81 6.38
CA LEU A 267 -2.90 30.89 4.96
C LEU A 267 -2.71 29.49 4.34
N SER A 268 -2.04 28.59 5.08
CA SER A 268 -1.81 27.22 4.64
C SER A 268 -3.13 26.44 4.51
N GLU A 269 -4.05 26.58 5.47
CA GLU A 269 -5.38 25.96 5.42
C GLU A 269 -6.19 26.43 4.22
N LYS A 270 -6.18 27.74 3.92
CA LYS A 270 -6.86 28.27 2.75
C LYS A 270 -6.24 27.73 1.45
N LEU A 271 -4.91 27.68 1.35
CA LEU A 271 -4.23 27.06 0.20
C LEU A 271 -4.61 25.58 0.02
N ILE A 272 -4.66 24.82 1.11
CA ILE A 272 -5.10 23.42 1.10
C ILE A 272 -6.53 23.31 0.57
N SER A 273 -7.44 24.13 1.07
CA SER A 273 -8.85 24.10 0.64
C SER A 273 -9.03 24.42 -0.85
N LEU A 274 -8.17 25.27 -1.43
CA LEU A 274 -8.28 25.70 -2.82
C LEU A 274 -7.57 24.76 -3.80
N LYS A 275 -6.39 24.25 -3.43
CA LYS A 275 -5.49 23.53 -4.35
C LYS A 275 -5.39 22.02 -4.07
N TYR A 276 -5.84 21.57 -2.89
CA TYR A 276 -5.59 20.22 -2.38
C TYR A 276 -6.81 19.62 -1.66
N SER A 277 -8.02 20.01 -2.07
CA SER A 277 -9.29 19.70 -1.38
C SER A 277 -9.62 18.22 -1.19
N THR A 278 -8.95 17.32 -1.90
CA THR A 278 -9.15 15.87 -1.82
C THR A 278 -8.19 15.13 -0.89
N GLN A 279 -7.21 15.82 -0.30
CA GLN A 279 -6.16 15.22 0.52
C GLN A 279 -6.26 15.63 2.00
N ASP A 280 -5.79 14.76 2.90
CA ASP A 280 -5.77 15.05 4.33
C ASP A 280 -4.74 16.15 4.64
N LYS A 281 -5.13 17.13 5.46
CA LYS A 281 -4.29 18.28 5.85
C LYS A 281 -2.95 17.83 6.43
N GLN A 282 -2.93 16.74 7.18
CA GLN A 282 -1.69 16.24 7.83
C GLN A 282 -0.64 15.80 6.82
N ASP A 283 -1.05 15.41 5.61
CA ASP A 283 -0.15 14.98 4.54
C ASP A 283 0.29 16.13 3.64
N LEU A 284 -0.32 17.31 3.79
CA LEU A 284 -0.09 18.48 2.94
C LEU A 284 0.79 19.55 3.59
N LEU A 285 0.89 19.52 4.93
CA LEU A 285 1.56 20.54 5.71
C LEU A 285 2.71 19.96 6.53
N PHE A 286 3.92 20.43 6.24
CA PHE A 286 5.08 20.21 7.09
C PHE A 286 5.28 21.39 8.05
N GLU A 287 5.39 21.14 9.35
CA GLU A 287 5.75 22.15 10.33
C GLU A 287 7.11 21.81 10.96
N SER A 288 8.06 22.75 10.89
CA SER A 288 9.36 22.64 11.53
C SER A 288 9.38 23.57 12.76
N SER A 289 9.49 22.98 13.94
CA SER A 289 9.75 23.73 15.18
C SER A 289 11.25 23.70 15.46
N SER A 290 11.95 24.82 15.26
CA SER A 290 13.40 24.88 15.48
C SER A 290 13.76 24.99 16.96
N SER A 291 13.58 23.91 17.73
CA SER A 291 14.13 23.80 19.09
C SER A 291 15.51 23.13 19.06
N GLY A 292 16.58 23.92 18.91
CA GLY A 292 17.97 23.50 19.19
C GLY A 292 19.02 23.88 18.13
N LYS A 293 20.29 24.03 18.56
CA LYS A 293 21.45 24.13 17.65
C LYS A 293 21.59 22.80 16.89
N ASN A 294 21.88 22.86 15.59
CA ASN A 294 22.03 21.69 14.70
C ASN A 294 20.75 20.82 14.56
N SER A 295 19.56 21.39 14.74
CA SER A 295 18.30 20.72 14.41
C SER A 295 18.23 20.49 12.90
N ASP A 296 17.96 19.26 12.48
CA ASP A 296 17.71 18.96 11.07
C ASP A 296 16.40 19.62 10.65
N LEU A 297 16.50 20.69 9.85
CA LEU A 297 15.39 21.56 9.48
C LEU A 297 14.27 20.80 8.76
N LEU A 298 14.63 19.75 8.02
CA LEU A 298 13.73 18.94 7.21
C LEU A 298 13.51 17.55 7.82
N ASN A 299 13.78 17.38 9.12
CA ASN A 299 13.42 16.14 9.81
C ASN A 299 11.93 15.87 9.62
N GLN A 300 11.55 14.64 9.26
CA GLN A 300 10.15 14.26 8.95
C GLN A 300 9.48 14.94 7.74
N TYR A 301 10.15 15.82 6.99
CA TYR A 301 9.64 16.28 5.69
C TYR A 301 9.48 15.09 4.72
N GLU A 302 8.30 14.93 4.14
CA GLU A 302 7.89 13.87 3.22
C GLU A 302 7.24 14.43 1.95
N LEU A 303 7.85 15.46 1.36
CA LEU A 303 7.39 16.08 0.09
C LEU A 303 6.09 16.88 0.20
N GLN A 304 5.71 17.31 1.40
CA GLN A 304 4.55 18.18 1.59
C GLN A 304 4.66 19.43 0.69
N PRO A 305 3.58 19.82 0.00
CA PRO A 305 3.55 21.00 -0.84
C PRO A 305 3.68 22.29 -0.01
N ILE A 306 3.25 22.28 1.24
CA ILE A 306 3.30 23.44 2.13
C ILE A 306 4.25 23.17 3.30
N SER A 307 5.08 24.15 3.64
CA SER A 307 6.02 24.07 4.77
C SER A 307 5.96 25.33 5.62
N ILE A 308 5.88 25.18 6.94
CA ILE A 308 5.98 26.28 7.91
C ILE A 308 7.25 26.07 8.73
N PHE A 309 8.12 27.06 8.71
CA PHE A 309 9.32 27.15 9.53
C PHE A 309 9.07 28.14 10.66
N ASP A 310 8.52 27.62 11.76
CA ASP A 310 8.10 28.45 12.88
C ASP A 310 9.30 28.87 13.73
N ASP A 311 9.47 30.19 13.90
CA ASP A 311 10.62 30.80 14.57
C ASP A 311 11.99 30.27 14.11
N LEU A 312 12.14 30.08 12.79
CA LEU A 312 13.33 29.52 12.12
C LEU A 312 14.70 29.99 12.64
N ASN A 313 15.42 29.15 13.39
CA ASN A 313 16.78 29.50 13.83
C ASN A 313 17.75 29.59 12.64
N ILE A 314 18.48 30.71 12.54
CA ILE A 314 19.48 30.93 11.50
C ILE A 314 20.57 29.86 11.47
N ASN A 315 20.93 29.33 12.63
CA ASN A 315 21.96 28.30 12.79
C ASN A 315 21.48 26.91 12.36
N SER A 316 20.22 26.75 11.95
CA SER A 316 19.76 25.55 11.26
C SER A 316 20.33 25.45 9.84
N PHE A 317 20.84 26.55 9.28
CA PHE A 317 21.58 26.54 8.03
C PHE A 317 23.09 26.39 8.27
N SER A 318 23.70 25.50 7.50
CA SER A 318 25.15 25.24 7.57
C SER A 318 25.97 26.40 7.00
N ASN A 319 25.44 27.11 6.01
CA ASN A 319 26.02 28.27 5.34
C ASN A 319 24.95 28.98 4.50
N THR A 320 25.29 30.10 3.86
CA THR A 320 24.35 30.84 3.00
C THR A 320 23.89 29.99 1.80
N GLN A 321 24.78 29.15 1.25
CA GLN A 321 24.44 28.31 0.10
C GLN A 321 23.37 27.26 0.45
N HIS A 322 23.34 26.78 1.69
CA HIS A 322 22.28 25.90 2.18
C HIS A 322 20.92 26.60 2.08
N PHE A 323 20.79 27.84 2.58
CA PHE A 323 19.57 28.64 2.43
C PHE A 323 19.19 28.85 0.95
N LEU A 324 20.17 29.24 0.12
CA LEU A 324 19.92 29.51 -1.30
C LEU A 324 19.46 28.27 -2.07
N LYS A 325 20.02 27.09 -1.77
CA LYS A 325 19.61 25.81 -2.36
C LYS A 325 18.23 25.39 -1.90
N LEU A 326 17.95 25.49 -0.60
CA LEU A 326 16.66 25.07 -0.03
C LEU A 326 15.51 25.84 -0.68
N PHE A 327 15.62 27.16 -0.70
CA PHE A 327 14.56 28.04 -1.21
C PHE A 327 14.74 28.43 -2.69
N GLU A 328 15.47 27.62 -3.47
CA GLU A 328 15.59 27.84 -4.91
C GLU A 328 14.21 27.75 -5.58
N LYS A 329 13.93 28.66 -6.52
CA LYS A 329 12.57 28.81 -7.06
C LYS A 329 12.21 27.74 -8.09
N ASN A 330 13.17 27.40 -8.95
CA ASN A 330 12.89 26.68 -10.20
C ASN A 330 13.57 25.31 -10.28
N ILE A 331 14.55 25.04 -9.42
CA ILE A 331 15.33 23.80 -9.45
C ILE A 331 14.93 22.93 -8.28
N VAL A 332 14.80 21.62 -8.49
CA VAL A 332 14.57 20.64 -7.42
C VAL A 332 15.87 20.39 -6.68
N PRO A 333 16.05 20.91 -5.45
CA PRO A 333 17.30 20.74 -4.73
C PRO A 333 17.28 19.43 -3.95
N LEU A 334 18.45 18.80 -3.84
CA LEU A 334 18.70 17.71 -2.90
C LEU A 334 19.37 18.30 -1.66
N ILE A 335 18.66 18.30 -0.54
CA ILE A 335 19.08 18.93 0.71
C ILE A 335 19.57 17.86 1.69
N GLN A 336 20.67 18.16 2.37
CA GLN A 336 21.24 17.26 3.36
C GLN A 336 20.34 17.20 4.60
N SER A 337 20.05 15.99 5.05
CA SER A 337 19.31 15.67 6.27
C SER A 337 20.00 14.49 6.98
N ARG A 338 19.78 14.33 8.29
CA ARG A 338 20.57 13.44 9.17
C ARG A 338 20.68 12.00 8.71
N TYR A 339 19.58 11.43 8.19
CA TYR A 339 19.51 10.02 7.82
C TYR A 339 19.56 9.79 6.31
N GLN A 340 18.90 10.66 5.55
CA GLN A 340 18.85 10.59 4.10
C GLN A 340 18.63 11.98 3.52
N ASN A 341 19.34 12.30 2.44
CA ASN A 341 19.12 13.55 1.73
C ASN A 341 17.68 13.61 1.18
N LYS A 342 17.06 14.78 1.25
CA LYS A 342 15.66 14.98 0.86
C LYS A 342 15.54 15.90 -0.33
N TYR A 343 14.69 15.54 -1.29
CA TYR A 343 14.26 16.48 -2.32
C TYR A 343 13.31 17.49 -1.70
N PHE A 344 13.56 18.79 -1.86
CA PHE A 344 12.66 19.81 -1.32
C PHE A 344 11.74 20.38 -2.41
N LEU A 345 10.51 19.85 -2.44
CA LEU A 345 9.50 20.11 -3.47
C LEU A 345 8.31 20.95 -2.98
N SER A 346 8.42 21.52 -1.78
CA SER A 346 7.40 22.46 -1.29
C SER A 346 7.18 23.58 -2.30
N GLU A 347 5.92 23.86 -2.59
CA GLU A 347 5.46 24.96 -3.45
C GLU A 347 5.32 26.26 -2.64
N TYR A 348 4.91 26.15 -1.37
CA TYR A 348 4.67 27.27 -0.47
C TYR A 348 5.45 27.06 0.83
N SER A 349 6.34 28.00 1.15
CA SER A 349 7.04 28.00 2.43
C SER A 349 6.81 29.28 3.19
N PHE A 350 6.48 29.16 4.48
CA PHE A 350 6.28 30.28 5.38
C PHE A 350 7.38 30.26 6.44
N ILE A 351 8.09 31.38 6.60
CA ILE A 351 8.99 31.61 7.73
C ILE A 351 8.30 32.60 8.65
N THR A 352 8.12 32.24 9.91
CA THR A 352 7.63 33.18 10.93
C THR A 352 8.79 33.66 11.79
N LYS A 353 8.87 34.97 12.05
CA LYS A 353 9.94 35.56 12.86
C LYS A 353 9.53 36.79 13.64
N SER A 354 10.15 37.03 14.78
CA SER A 354 10.02 38.33 15.46
C SER A 354 10.90 39.41 14.83
N GLU A 355 12.06 39.02 14.29
CA GLU A 355 13.00 39.96 13.67
C GLU A 355 12.47 40.49 12.32
N PRO A 356 12.78 41.75 11.96
CA PRO A 356 12.48 42.26 10.62
C PRO A 356 13.31 41.57 9.53
N ILE A 357 12.75 41.48 8.33
CA ILE A 357 13.38 40.83 7.16
C ILE A 357 14.81 41.33 6.87
N LYS A 358 15.08 42.63 7.05
CA LYS A 358 16.41 43.21 6.80
C LYS A 358 17.46 42.61 7.75
N THR A 359 17.09 42.38 9.00
CA THR A 359 17.94 41.73 10.01
C THR A 359 18.15 40.27 9.63
N PHE A 360 17.09 39.54 9.32
CA PHE A 360 17.17 38.13 8.92
C PHE A 360 18.08 37.91 7.70
N ILE A 361 17.92 38.71 6.63
CA ILE A 361 18.77 38.65 5.44
C ILE A 361 20.23 38.91 5.80
N SER A 362 20.49 39.89 6.67
CA SER A 362 21.84 40.20 7.13
C SER A 362 22.44 39.05 7.95
N SER A 363 21.62 38.36 8.75
CA SER A 363 22.00 37.17 9.50
C SER A 363 22.34 35.99 8.58
N ILE A 364 21.53 35.73 7.54
CA ILE A 364 21.81 34.69 6.53
C ILE A 364 23.13 34.98 5.84
N TYR A 365 23.29 36.21 5.36
CA TYR A 365 24.50 36.64 4.65
C TYR A 365 25.78 36.44 5.48
N ARG A 366 25.72 36.68 6.80
CA ARG A 366 26.85 36.52 7.72
C ARG A 366 27.26 35.06 7.96
N LEU A 367 26.45 34.07 7.56
CA LEU A 367 26.80 32.64 7.71
C LEU A 367 28.04 32.23 6.88
N ASN A 368 28.39 32.98 5.83
CA ASN A 368 29.59 32.70 5.01
C ASN A 368 30.86 33.43 5.50
N GLY A 369 30.80 34.12 6.65
CA GLY A 369 31.87 35.03 7.08
C GLY A 369 31.79 36.41 6.42
N VAL A 370 32.65 37.35 6.84
CA VAL A 370 32.66 38.76 6.41
C VAL A 370 33.34 38.94 5.04
N HIS A 371 33.03 38.07 4.07
CA HIS A 371 33.54 38.19 2.70
C HIS A 371 32.44 38.75 1.81
N SER A 372 32.71 39.95 1.28
CA SER A 372 31.70 40.81 0.69
C SER A 372 31.43 40.52 -0.78
N GLU A 373 30.26 39.97 -1.09
CA GLU A 373 29.71 40.03 -2.44
C GLU A 373 28.28 40.56 -2.38
N ILE A 374 28.07 41.79 -2.86
CA ILE A 374 26.74 42.41 -3.02
C ILE A 374 25.78 41.45 -3.75
N ASN A 375 26.32 40.66 -4.69
CA ASN A 375 25.63 39.62 -5.42
C ASN A 375 24.92 38.60 -4.50
N LEU A 376 25.56 38.17 -3.40
CA LEU A 376 25.00 37.18 -2.50
C LEU A 376 23.74 37.69 -1.77
N LYS A 377 23.75 38.95 -1.34
CA LYS A 377 22.57 39.58 -0.72
C LYS A 377 21.39 39.66 -1.71
N GLN A 378 21.68 39.94 -2.97
CA GLN A 378 20.67 39.94 -4.05
C GLN A 378 20.13 38.53 -4.32
N GLN A 379 20.99 37.51 -4.25
CA GLN A 379 20.58 36.11 -4.38
C GLN A 379 19.68 35.66 -3.23
N ILE A 380 19.88 36.16 -2.00
CA ILE A 380 18.99 35.91 -0.86
C ILE A 380 17.65 36.62 -1.07
N LEU A 381 17.69 37.91 -1.40
CA LEU A 381 16.48 38.74 -1.59
C LEU A 381 15.51 38.13 -2.60
N ARG A 382 15.99 37.69 -3.76
CA ARG A 382 15.13 37.15 -4.83
C ARG A 382 14.42 35.82 -4.48
N ARG A 383 14.76 35.17 -3.35
CA ARG A 383 14.08 33.96 -2.88
C ARG A 383 12.70 34.25 -2.34
N PHE A 384 12.54 35.39 -1.66
CA PHE A 384 11.25 35.80 -1.11
C PHE A 384 10.29 36.20 -2.24
N SER A 385 9.06 35.72 -2.17
CA SER A 385 7.96 36.13 -3.04
C SER A 385 7.18 37.28 -2.39
N LEU A 386 6.97 37.22 -1.08
CA LEU A 386 6.26 38.24 -0.32
C LEU A 386 6.76 38.30 1.12
N ILE A 387 6.80 39.50 1.68
CA ILE A 387 7.06 39.77 3.09
C ILE A 387 5.80 40.37 3.69
N ILE A 388 5.37 39.84 4.84
CA ILE A 388 4.18 40.27 5.57
C ILE A 388 4.63 40.71 6.95
N GLU A 389 4.50 42.01 7.22
CA GLU A 389 4.73 42.56 8.55
C GLU A 389 3.38 42.77 9.25
N ILE A 390 3.20 42.06 10.36
CA ILE A 390 2.03 42.15 11.22
C ILE A 390 2.32 43.17 12.31
N GLU A 391 1.51 44.23 12.32
CA GLU A 391 1.39 45.18 13.42
C GLU A 391 0.03 45.01 14.10
N THR A 392 -0.21 45.76 15.18
CA THR A 392 -1.42 45.57 15.99
C THR A 392 -2.69 45.87 15.22
N ASP A 393 -2.65 46.84 14.31
CA ASP A 393 -3.79 47.40 13.58
C ASP A 393 -3.68 47.29 12.05
N LYS A 394 -2.61 46.68 11.53
CA LYS A 394 -2.40 46.58 10.07
C LYS A 394 -1.46 45.45 9.66
N LEU A 395 -1.60 45.03 8.41
CA LEU A 395 -0.65 44.21 7.68
C LEU A 395 0.06 45.09 6.66
N ILE A 396 1.38 45.05 6.63
CA ILE A 396 2.17 45.68 5.58
C ILE A 396 2.71 44.59 4.67
N LEU A 397 2.22 44.56 3.44
CA LEU A 397 2.65 43.65 2.39
C LEU A 397 3.81 44.29 1.61
N LYS A 398 4.90 43.55 1.43
CA LYS A 398 6.08 44.01 0.70
C LYS A 398 6.54 42.98 -0.31
N GLU A 399 6.80 43.43 -1.52
CA GLU A 399 7.28 42.61 -2.62
C GLU A 399 8.76 42.87 -2.89
N ILE A 400 9.42 41.87 -3.46
CA ILE A 400 10.78 42.01 -3.98
C ILE A 400 10.70 42.41 -5.44
N LYS A 401 11.07 43.66 -5.75
CA LYS A 401 11.08 44.19 -7.13
C LYS A 401 12.50 44.42 -7.60
N ARG A 402 12.73 44.17 -8.88
CA ARG A 402 13.99 44.53 -9.53
C ARG A 402 13.99 46.04 -9.77
N LYS A 403 15.03 46.74 -9.31
CA LYS A 403 15.19 48.16 -9.57
C LYS A 403 15.33 48.41 -11.09
N PRO A 404 14.67 49.44 -11.64
CA PRO A 404 14.77 49.77 -13.06
C PRO A 404 16.24 49.89 -13.50
N ASN A 405 16.57 49.31 -14.65
CA ASN A 405 17.91 49.39 -15.27
C ASN A 405 19.09 48.87 -14.44
N THR A 406 18.86 48.07 -13.39
CA THR A 406 19.95 47.44 -12.62
C THR A 406 19.75 45.93 -12.49
N THR A 407 20.71 45.22 -11.91
CA THR A 407 20.57 43.81 -11.48
C THR A 407 20.16 43.67 -10.01
N GLU A 408 19.91 44.79 -9.33
CA GLU A 408 19.56 44.81 -7.92
C GLU A 408 18.07 44.65 -7.69
N PHE A 409 17.74 44.01 -6.57
CA PHE A 409 16.40 43.90 -6.03
C PHE A 409 16.26 44.80 -4.80
N GLU A 410 15.05 45.27 -4.58
CA GLU A 410 14.65 46.04 -3.42
C GLU A 410 13.31 45.57 -2.86
N ILE A 411 13.08 45.87 -1.59
CA ILE A 411 11.84 45.60 -0.90
C ILE A 411 10.96 46.83 -1.06
N VAL A 412 9.81 46.67 -1.72
CA VAL A 412 8.84 47.75 -1.95
C VAL A 412 7.55 47.41 -1.22
N ILE A 413 6.97 48.39 -0.52
CA ILE A 413 5.64 48.23 0.07
C ILE A 413 4.63 48.15 -1.09
N SER A 414 3.94 47.02 -1.19
CA SER A 414 2.90 46.81 -2.21
C SER A 414 1.54 47.27 -1.71
N GLU A 415 1.22 46.97 -0.45
CA GLU A 415 -0.08 47.29 0.14
C GLU A 415 -0.01 47.40 1.67
N VAL A 416 -0.90 48.20 2.25
CA VAL A 416 -1.16 48.24 3.68
C VAL A 416 -2.64 47.93 3.92
N ILE A 417 -2.92 46.82 4.62
CA ILE A 417 -4.28 46.40 4.97
C ILE A 417 -4.54 46.77 6.43
N GLN A 418 -5.39 47.76 6.65
CA GLN A 418 -5.81 48.20 7.99
C GLN A 418 -6.90 47.27 8.56
N PHE A 419 -6.85 47.00 9.86
CA PHE A 419 -7.88 46.27 10.59
C PHE A 419 -7.94 46.72 12.05
N ASP A 420 -9.08 46.48 12.72
CA ASP A 420 -9.21 46.80 14.13
C ASP A 420 -8.29 45.89 14.96
N ASN A 421 -7.60 46.46 15.98
CA ASN A 421 -6.60 45.80 16.85
C ASN A 421 -6.96 44.37 17.34
N LEU A 422 -8.27 44.07 17.40
CA LEU A 422 -8.84 42.84 17.89
C LEU A 422 -8.73 41.66 16.89
N THR A 423 -8.57 41.93 15.59
CA THR A 423 -8.74 40.92 14.53
C THR A 423 -7.66 39.84 14.51
N PHE A 424 -6.45 40.14 14.99
CA PHE A 424 -5.32 39.19 15.04
C PHE A 424 -4.96 38.70 16.44
N ILE A 425 -5.29 39.47 17.49
CA ILE A 425 -4.89 39.20 18.88
C ILE A 425 -5.91 38.30 19.62
N GLU A 426 -7.21 38.38 19.31
CA GLU A 426 -8.29 37.77 20.11
C GLU A 426 -8.59 36.28 19.84
N LEU A 427 -7.57 35.42 19.69
CA LEU A 427 -7.78 33.97 19.69
C LEU A 427 -6.89 33.18 20.65
N PHE A 428 -6.33 33.84 21.68
CA PHE A 428 -5.41 33.18 22.60
C PHE A 428 -5.90 32.98 24.04
N SER A 429 -7.16 33.27 24.36
CA SER A 429 -7.76 32.81 25.62
C SER A 429 -9.24 32.51 25.46
N SER A 430 -9.60 31.23 25.61
CA SER A 430 -10.88 30.68 26.07
C SER A 430 -12.09 31.63 26.25
N TYR A 431 -12.57 32.27 25.18
CA TYR A 431 -13.85 32.98 25.21
C TYR A 431 -14.86 32.32 24.29
N ASP A 432 -16.10 32.37 24.75
CA ASP A 432 -17.31 31.75 24.20
C ASP A 432 -17.44 32.01 22.69
N THR A 433 -17.35 30.94 21.89
CA THR A 433 -17.36 30.97 20.42
C THR A 433 -18.68 31.47 19.82
N ASP A 434 -19.69 31.72 20.67
CA ASP A 434 -21.02 32.20 20.27
C ASP A 434 -21.22 33.72 20.31
N ASN A 435 -20.21 34.50 20.71
CA ASN A 435 -20.31 35.95 20.68
C ASN A 435 -20.36 36.50 19.23
N THR A 436 -21.33 37.38 18.94
CA THR A 436 -21.51 38.04 17.63
C THR A 436 -20.27 38.83 17.19
N GLN A 437 -19.50 39.37 18.14
CA GLN A 437 -18.25 40.08 17.87
C GLN A 437 -17.17 39.14 17.32
N PHE A 438 -17.05 37.93 17.87
CA PHE A 438 -16.11 36.91 17.41
C PHE A 438 -16.41 36.48 15.97
N LYS A 439 -17.69 36.22 15.66
CA LYS A 439 -18.13 35.86 14.29
C LYS A 439 -17.79 36.96 13.27
N LYS A 440 -17.91 38.23 13.66
CA LYS A 440 -17.54 39.38 12.81
C LYS A 440 -16.03 39.46 12.57
N LEU A 441 -15.22 39.36 13.62
CA LEU A 441 -13.75 39.39 13.52
C LEU A 441 -13.21 38.20 12.72
N HIS A 442 -13.73 36.99 12.97
CA HIS A 442 -13.38 35.80 12.18
C HIS A 442 -13.67 36.01 10.69
N LYS A 443 -14.85 36.56 10.34
CA LYS A 443 -15.21 36.85 8.95
C LYS A 443 -14.29 37.89 8.30
N GLN A 444 -13.85 38.90 9.05
CA GLN A 444 -12.88 39.88 8.55
C GLN A 444 -11.51 39.23 8.31
N ARG A 445 -11.04 38.39 9.24
CA ARG A 445 -9.79 37.62 9.08
C ARG A 445 -9.84 36.73 7.84
N GLU A 446 -10.92 35.99 7.64
CA GLU A 446 -11.11 35.13 6.46
C GLU A 446 -11.05 35.95 5.15
N LYS A 447 -11.64 37.15 5.12
CA LYS A 447 -11.54 38.04 3.95
C LYS A 447 -10.11 38.50 3.67
N ILE A 448 -9.34 38.84 4.72
CA ILE A 448 -7.94 39.24 4.58
C ILE A 448 -7.11 38.06 4.05
N ILE A 449 -7.29 36.87 4.63
CA ILE A 449 -6.62 35.64 4.19
C ILE A 449 -6.97 35.34 2.73
N GLU A 450 -8.26 35.38 2.38
CA GLU A 450 -8.74 35.12 1.03
C GLU A 450 -8.18 36.11 0.02
N LYS A 451 -8.13 37.40 0.36
CA LYS A 451 -7.50 38.42 -0.47
C LYS A 451 -6.02 38.10 -0.70
N ILE A 452 -5.28 37.86 0.38
CA ILE A 452 -3.83 37.58 0.29
C ILE A 452 -3.58 36.34 -0.55
N VAL A 453 -4.35 35.28 -0.35
CA VAL A 453 -4.20 34.06 -1.12
C VAL A 453 -4.50 34.32 -2.60
N ASN A 454 -5.59 34.99 -2.94
CA ASN A 454 -5.99 35.19 -4.34
C ASN A 454 -5.07 36.17 -5.10
N GLU A 455 -4.55 37.20 -4.43
CA GLU A 455 -3.75 38.25 -5.07
C GLU A 455 -2.25 37.96 -5.06
N TYR A 456 -1.75 37.19 -4.08
CA TYR A 456 -0.31 37.03 -3.86
C TYR A 456 0.21 35.58 -3.80
N LEU A 457 -0.63 34.53 -3.68
CA LEU A 457 -0.21 33.11 -3.50
C LEU A 457 -0.77 32.16 -4.58
#